data_AF-A0A388Q5U7-F1
#
_entry.id   AF-A0A388Q5U7-F1
#
_cell.length_a   1.000
_cell.length_b   1.000
_cell.length_c   1.000
_cell.angle_alpha   90.00
_cell.angle_beta   90.00
_cell.angle_gamma   90.00
#
_symmetry.space_group_name_H-M   'P 1'
#
loop_
_entity.id
_entity.type
_entity.pdbx_description
1 polymer ?
#
loop_
_entity_poly.entity_id
_entity_poly.type
_entity_poly.pdbx_seq_one_letter_code
_entity_poly.pdbx_strand_id
1 'polypeptide(L)'
;MKKLIIAMSVIAIAFGSCQKHNITPSTEVNSDLLPASAKYYCNGQPVTHQSDITNYNAAATSIVITDQLDGVMSYYYFDNATMSEAFVNQHAELSALQAKIEQSKTIRAYAVSIGEEAYLTQNGKNSEAFTAYMKQYKTRAYPFALFNGTHYTGGSWGVTGPTPVLAPGINNLSNSMRSGSGLPINQIMFDLPFFNPAAGSVFIMVAGVPVLGGFGWANRISSVG
;
A
#
# COMPACT_ATOMS: atom_id res chain seq x y z
N MET A 1 -45.34 29.71 51.30
CA MET A 1 -44.27 29.56 50.28
C MET A 1 -43.35 28.42 50.71
N LYS A 2 -43.49 27.24 50.10
CA LYS A 2 -42.71 26.04 50.44
C LYS A 2 -41.38 26.09 49.66
N LYS A 3 -40.23 26.09 50.35
CA LYS A 3 -38.91 26.12 49.74
C LYS A 3 -38.41 24.68 49.55
N LEU A 4 -38.03 24.36 48.32
CA LEU A 4 -37.51 23.08 47.86
C LEU A 4 -36.00 22.99 48.20
N ILE A 5 -35.58 21.88 48.77
CA ILE A 5 -34.17 21.55 49.03
C ILE A 5 -33.72 20.61 47.91
N ILE A 6 -32.66 20.95 47.18
CA ILE A 6 -31.93 20.02 46.31
C ILE A 6 -30.52 19.90 46.86
N ALA A 7 -30.24 18.74 47.45
CA ALA A 7 -28.90 18.29 47.78
C ALA A 7 -28.25 17.73 46.50
N MET A 8 -27.04 18.18 46.17
CA MET A 8 -26.16 17.46 45.26
C MET A 8 -24.86 17.18 45.99
N SER A 9 -24.70 15.91 46.35
CA SER A 9 -23.50 15.35 46.94
C SER A 9 -22.42 15.11 45.88
N VAL A 10 -21.21 15.43 46.29
CA VAL A 10 -19.89 15.27 45.66
C VAL A 10 -19.60 13.80 45.32
N ILE A 11 -18.98 13.51 44.17
CA ILE A 11 -18.03 12.39 44.03
C ILE A 11 -16.79 12.85 43.25
N ALA A 12 -15.65 12.51 43.83
CA ALA A 12 -14.29 12.97 43.59
C ALA A 12 -13.73 12.65 42.19
N ILE A 13 -12.93 13.58 41.68
CA ILE A 13 -11.98 13.37 40.59
C ILE A 13 -10.80 12.57 41.15
N ALA A 14 -10.69 11.30 40.78
CA ALA A 14 -9.48 10.52 41.02
C ALA A 14 -8.41 10.96 40.01
N PHE A 15 -7.45 11.77 40.46
CA PHE A 15 -6.19 11.98 39.76
C PHE A 15 -5.37 10.68 39.84
N GLY A 16 -5.57 9.79 38.87
CA GLY A 16 -4.67 8.68 38.61
C GLY A 16 -3.37 9.21 37.99
N SER A 17 -2.30 9.09 38.75
CA SER A 17 -0.93 9.45 38.39
C SER A 17 -0.48 8.80 37.08
N CYS A 18 -0.24 9.58 36.02
CA CYS A 18 0.72 9.20 34.99
C CYS A 18 2.11 9.25 35.64
N GLN A 19 2.57 8.11 36.15
CA GLN A 19 3.97 7.92 36.45
C GLN A 19 4.75 8.14 35.15
N LYS A 20 5.42 9.29 35.11
CA LYS A 20 6.45 9.65 34.14
C LYS A 20 7.49 8.52 34.17
N HIS A 21 7.39 7.57 33.24
CA HIS A 21 8.52 6.71 32.92
C HIS A 21 9.63 7.65 32.47
N ASN A 22 10.66 7.80 33.29
CA ASN A 22 11.93 8.33 32.86
C ASN A 22 12.50 7.32 31.86
N ILE A 23 12.12 7.49 30.59
CA ILE A 23 12.84 6.92 29.48
C ILE A 23 14.11 7.77 29.40
N THR A 24 15.21 7.24 29.92
CA THR A 24 16.55 7.71 29.59
C THR A 24 16.61 7.83 28.06
N PRO A 25 16.96 8.99 27.47
CA PRO A 25 17.04 9.08 26.02
C PRO A 25 18.10 8.07 25.58
N SER A 26 17.68 6.97 24.97
CA SER A 26 18.63 6.13 24.26
C SER A 26 19.23 7.04 23.21
N THR A 27 20.54 7.14 23.21
CA THR A 27 21.31 7.75 22.12
C THR A 27 21.30 6.80 20.93
N GLU A 28 20.14 6.21 20.63
CA GLU A 28 19.90 5.64 19.32
C GLU A 28 19.57 6.83 18.44
N VAL A 29 20.47 7.10 17.50
CA VAL A 29 20.10 7.80 16.29
C VAL A 29 18.98 6.96 15.68
N ASN A 30 17.74 7.26 16.05
CA ASN A 30 16.56 6.66 15.44
C ASN A 30 16.56 7.23 14.03
N SER A 31 17.31 6.59 13.14
CA SER A 31 17.46 6.99 11.76
C SER A 31 16.12 6.71 11.11
N ASP A 32 15.24 7.69 11.20
CA ASP A 32 13.94 7.70 10.55
C ASP A 32 14.16 7.32 9.08
N LEU A 33 13.59 6.18 8.67
CA LEU A 33 13.77 5.66 7.32
C LEU A 33 12.89 6.40 6.30
N LEU A 34 12.11 7.39 6.75
CA LEU A 34 11.28 8.25 5.93
C LEU A 34 12.13 9.33 5.24
N PRO A 35 12.24 9.34 3.89
CA PRO A 35 12.89 10.43 3.15
C PRO A 35 12.39 11.84 3.53
N ALA A 36 13.30 12.73 3.93
CA ALA A 36 12.98 14.11 4.33
C ALA A 36 12.33 14.98 3.22
N SER A 37 12.39 14.56 1.95
CA SER A 37 11.85 15.29 0.80
C SER A 37 10.39 14.99 0.48
N ALA A 38 9.71 14.17 1.28
CA ALA A 38 8.33 13.75 1.06
C ALA A 38 7.44 14.08 2.27
N LYS A 39 6.12 14.10 2.03
CA LYS A 39 5.12 14.22 3.09
C LYS A 39 4.60 12.85 3.47
N TYR A 40 4.29 12.70 4.75
CA TYR A 40 3.80 11.44 5.31
C TYR A 40 2.49 11.69 6.02
N TYR A 41 1.54 10.79 5.78
CA TYR A 41 0.23 10.79 6.40
C TYR A 41 -0.08 9.39 6.92
N CYS A 42 -0.67 9.30 8.09
CA CYS A 42 -1.24 8.07 8.62
C CYS A 42 -2.73 8.30 8.90
N ASN A 43 -3.60 7.51 8.25
CA ASN A 43 -5.05 7.61 8.39
C ASN A 43 -5.60 9.05 8.22
N GLY A 44 -5.02 9.80 7.27
CA GLY A 44 -5.39 11.17 6.96
C GLY A 44 -4.73 12.25 7.83
N GLN A 45 -3.94 11.89 8.84
CA GLN A 45 -3.22 12.84 9.70
C GLN A 45 -1.75 12.95 9.27
N PRO A 46 -1.16 14.16 9.23
CA PRO A 46 0.25 14.32 8.95
C PRO A 46 1.09 13.69 10.05
N VAL A 47 2.16 13.01 9.66
CA VAL A 47 3.12 12.39 10.58
C VAL A 47 4.54 12.80 10.20
N THR A 48 5.43 12.82 11.18
CA THR A 48 6.84 13.18 10.97
C THR A 48 7.77 12.02 11.20
N HIS A 49 7.38 11.05 12.05
CA HIS A 49 8.21 9.92 12.39
C HIS A 49 7.59 8.59 11.99
N GLN A 50 8.44 7.63 11.64
CA GLN A 50 8.02 6.24 11.40
C GLN A 50 7.17 5.69 12.56
N SER A 51 7.51 6.02 13.81
CA SER A 51 6.78 5.57 15.01
C SER A 51 5.35 6.12 15.11
N ASP A 52 5.03 7.18 14.38
CA ASP A 52 3.70 7.78 14.36
C ASP A 52 2.75 7.05 13.40
N ILE A 53 3.28 6.17 12.55
CA ILE A 53 2.50 5.39 11.60
C ILE A 53 2.00 4.12 12.30
N THR A 54 0.69 4.04 12.51
CA THR A 54 0.08 2.81 13.04
C THR A 54 0.34 1.65 12.09
N ASN A 55 0.70 0.50 12.65
CA ASN A 55 0.96 -0.72 11.89
C ASN A 55 2.03 -0.54 10.79
N TYR A 56 3.02 0.32 11.01
CA TYR A 56 4.14 0.47 10.07
C TYR A 56 4.76 -0.91 9.75
N ASN A 57 4.86 -1.25 8.46
CA ASN A 57 5.29 -2.55 7.92
C ASN A 57 4.39 -3.76 8.21
N ALA A 58 3.22 -3.60 8.85
CA ALA A 58 2.31 -4.72 9.03
C ALA A 58 1.77 -5.20 7.68
N ALA A 59 1.41 -6.48 7.61
CA ALA A 59 0.93 -7.08 6.38
C ALA A 59 -0.32 -6.36 5.85
N ALA A 60 -1.27 -6.02 6.72
CA ALA A 60 -2.53 -5.39 6.34
C ALA A 60 -2.41 -3.93 5.87
N THR A 61 -1.28 -3.27 6.12
CA THR A 61 -1.11 -1.83 5.86
C THR A 61 -1.12 -1.56 4.36
N SER A 62 -2.01 -0.66 3.96
CA SER A 62 -2.09 -0.18 2.58
C SER A 62 -1.47 1.21 2.47
N ILE A 63 -0.84 1.49 1.32
CA ILE A 63 -0.13 2.75 1.10
C ILE A 63 -0.54 3.32 -0.26
N VAL A 64 -0.87 4.61 -0.31
CA VAL A 64 -1.01 5.36 -1.56
C VAL A 64 0.20 6.29 -1.68
N ILE A 65 0.92 6.20 -2.80
CA ILE A 65 2.10 7.01 -3.11
C ILE A 65 1.78 7.87 -4.32
N THR A 66 1.72 9.19 -4.12
CA THR A 66 1.29 10.12 -5.16
C THR A 66 1.91 11.51 -4.99
N ASP A 67 2.15 12.18 -6.11
CA ASP A 67 2.45 13.60 -6.21
C ASP A 67 1.27 14.39 -6.83
N GLN A 68 0.18 13.73 -7.20
CA GLN A 68 -0.90 14.32 -7.98
C GLN A 68 -1.85 15.21 -7.18
N LEU A 69 -1.84 15.12 -5.85
CA LEU A 69 -2.75 15.89 -4.99
C LEU A 69 -2.22 17.29 -4.68
N ASP A 70 -0.91 17.43 -4.47
CA ASP A 70 -0.31 18.68 -4.00
C ASP A 70 1.03 19.01 -4.68
N GLY A 71 1.43 18.26 -5.72
CA GLY A 71 2.67 18.45 -6.46
C GLY A 71 3.93 18.02 -5.71
N VAL A 72 3.79 17.42 -4.52
CA VAL A 72 4.89 16.91 -3.70
C VAL A 72 4.69 15.42 -3.48
N MET A 73 5.77 14.65 -3.55
CA MET A 73 5.71 13.24 -3.23
C MET A 73 5.13 13.03 -1.83
N SER A 74 3.98 12.37 -1.76
CA SER A 74 3.24 12.15 -0.53
C SER A 74 2.94 10.66 -0.36
N TYR A 75 3.10 10.18 0.87
CA TYR A 75 2.87 8.81 1.29
C TYR A 75 1.70 8.78 2.27
N TYR A 76 0.62 8.12 1.89
CA TYR A 76 -0.58 7.96 2.71
C TYR A 76 -0.68 6.52 3.18
N TYR A 77 -0.41 6.29 4.46
CA TYR A 77 -0.54 4.98 5.11
C TYR A 77 -1.95 4.82 5.67
N PHE A 78 -2.50 3.62 5.47
CA PHE A 78 -3.82 3.23 5.93
C PHE A 78 -3.75 1.87 6.60
N ASP A 79 -4.52 1.68 7.67
CA ASP A 79 -4.54 0.41 8.41
C ASP A 79 -5.08 -0.78 7.58
N ASN A 80 -5.79 -0.51 6.47
CA ASN A 80 -6.32 -1.54 5.57
C ASN A 80 -6.63 -0.99 4.17
N ALA A 81 -6.84 -1.92 3.22
CA ALA A 81 -7.16 -1.61 1.83
C ALA A 81 -8.49 -0.86 1.63
N THR A 82 -9.48 -1.05 2.51
CA THR A 82 -10.77 -0.36 2.42
C THR A 82 -10.63 1.15 2.65
N MET A 83 -9.80 1.55 3.62
CA MET A 83 -9.53 2.96 3.91
C MET A 83 -8.76 3.64 2.77
N SER A 84 -7.74 2.98 2.24
CA SER A 84 -7.02 3.49 1.07
C SER A 84 -7.90 3.58 -0.18
N GLU A 85 -8.79 2.61 -0.38
CA GLU A 85 -9.75 2.66 -1.50
C GLU A 85 -10.73 3.83 -1.34
N ALA A 86 -11.26 4.03 -0.13
CA ALA A 86 -12.13 5.17 0.16
C ALA A 86 -11.43 6.51 -0.10
N PHE A 87 -10.15 6.62 0.28
CA PHE A 87 -9.31 7.78 -0.04
C PHE A 87 -9.18 7.96 -1.56
N VAL A 88 -8.80 6.91 -2.29
CA VAL A 88 -8.65 6.96 -3.75
C VAL A 88 -9.96 7.37 -4.44
N ASN A 89 -11.10 6.88 -3.96
CA ASN A 89 -12.43 7.20 -4.50
C ASN A 89 -12.89 8.64 -4.22
N GLN A 90 -12.35 9.30 -3.19
CA GLN A 90 -12.69 10.68 -2.85
C GLN A 90 -11.91 11.72 -3.67
N HIS A 91 -10.85 11.31 -4.36
CA HIS A 91 -9.97 12.20 -5.13
C HIS A 91 -10.07 11.92 -6.63
N ALA A 92 -10.65 12.85 -7.38
CA ALA A 92 -10.89 12.70 -8.82
C ALA A 92 -9.58 12.63 -9.64
N GLU A 93 -8.53 13.26 -9.14
CA GLU A 93 -7.17 13.22 -9.67
C GLU A 93 -6.65 11.79 -9.75
N LEU A 94 -7.11 10.92 -8.85
CA LEU A 94 -6.70 9.52 -8.74
C LEU A 94 -7.62 8.57 -9.55
N SER A 95 -8.47 9.07 -10.44
CA SER A 95 -9.45 8.28 -11.21
C SER A 95 -8.83 7.15 -12.06
N ALA A 96 -7.61 7.33 -12.56
CA ALA A 96 -6.90 6.26 -13.27
C ALA A 96 -6.61 5.05 -12.37
N LEU A 97 -6.37 5.30 -11.08
CA LEU A 97 -6.16 4.29 -10.07
C LEU A 97 -7.49 3.63 -9.67
N GLN A 98 -8.56 4.40 -9.55
CA GLN A 98 -9.92 3.87 -9.31
C GLN A 98 -10.31 2.84 -10.38
N ALA A 99 -10.08 3.14 -11.66
CA ALA A 99 -10.36 2.21 -12.76
C ALA A 99 -9.56 0.90 -12.63
N LYS A 100 -8.30 0.98 -12.19
CA LYS A 100 -7.45 -0.19 -11.94
C LYS A 100 -7.88 -1.01 -10.73
N ILE A 101 -8.43 -0.37 -9.70
CA ILE A 101 -9.00 -1.06 -8.52
C ILE A 101 -10.16 -1.93 -9.00
N GLU A 102 -11.09 -1.36 -9.75
CA GLU A 102 -12.27 -2.08 -10.25
C GLU A 102 -11.91 -3.19 -11.24
N GLN A 103 -10.92 -2.95 -12.11
CA GLN A 103 -10.36 -3.98 -12.98
C GLN A 103 -9.76 -5.13 -12.16
N SER A 104 -8.97 -4.83 -11.13
CA SER A 104 -8.32 -5.82 -10.27
C SER A 104 -9.35 -6.67 -9.52
N LYS A 105 -10.41 -6.05 -8.98
CA LYS A 105 -11.54 -6.75 -8.34
C LYS A 105 -12.25 -7.69 -9.31
N THR A 106 -12.50 -7.23 -10.53
CA THR A 106 -13.16 -8.03 -11.57
C THR A 106 -12.35 -9.28 -11.91
N ILE A 107 -11.03 -9.12 -12.10
CA ILE A 107 -10.14 -10.25 -12.39
C ILE A 107 -10.02 -11.19 -11.19
N ARG A 108 -9.92 -10.65 -9.98
CA ARG A 108 -9.92 -11.44 -8.73
C ARG A 108 -11.18 -12.30 -8.62
N ALA A 109 -12.35 -11.70 -8.82
CA ALA A 109 -13.62 -12.40 -8.74
C ALA A 109 -13.69 -13.58 -9.72
N TYR A 110 -13.17 -13.39 -10.93
CA TYR A 110 -13.05 -14.47 -11.91
C TYR A 110 -12.05 -15.56 -11.48
N ALA A 111 -10.87 -15.19 -10.99
CA ALA A 111 -9.89 -16.14 -10.47
C ALA A 111 -10.48 -17.02 -9.34
N VAL A 112 -11.24 -16.41 -8.43
CA VAL A 112 -11.93 -17.11 -7.34
C VAL A 112 -13.01 -18.04 -7.89
N SER A 113 -13.83 -17.59 -8.86
CA SER A 113 -14.97 -18.37 -9.36
C SER A 113 -14.56 -19.67 -10.06
N ILE A 114 -13.34 -19.72 -10.62
CA ILE A 114 -12.80 -20.92 -11.29
C ILE A 114 -11.83 -21.71 -10.40
N GLY A 115 -11.58 -21.28 -9.16
CA GLY A 115 -10.63 -21.94 -8.25
C GLY A 115 -9.17 -21.80 -8.69
N GLU A 116 -8.80 -20.68 -9.32
CA GLU A 116 -7.48 -20.49 -9.94
C GLU A 116 -6.32 -20.59 -8.94
N GLU A 117 -6.51 -20.14 -7.70
CA GLU A 117 -5.48 -20.24 -6.65
C GLU A 117 -5.09 -21.69 -6.35
N ALA A 118 -6.09 -22.57 -6.23
CA ALA A 118 -5.87 -23.99 -6.00
C ALA A 118 -5.18 -24.62 -7.21
N TYR A 119 -5.60 -24.25 -8.42
CA TYR A 119 -4.97 -24.71 -9.65
C TYR A 119 -3.50 -24.30 -9.73
N LEU A 120 -3.18 -23.02 -9.47
CA LEU A 120 -1.80 -22.52 -9.47
C LEU A 120 -0.94 -23.28 -8.45
N THR A 121 -1.45 -23.46 -7.23
CA THR A 121 -0.73 -24.17 -6.16
C THR A 121 -0.41 -25.60 -6.55
N GLN A 122 -1.35 -26.29 -7.20
CA GLN A 122 -1.18 -27.68 -7.63
C GLN A 122 -0.27 -27.82 -8.85
N ASN A 123 -0.33 -26.89 -9.81
CA ASN A 123 0.26 -27.07 -11.14
C ASN A 123 1.47 -26.16 -11.41
N GLY A 124 1.76 -25.19 -10.54
CA GLY A 124 2.84 -24.21 -10.70
C GLY A 124 2.65 -23.23 -11.86
N LYS A 125 1.45 -23.18 -12.46
CA LYS A 125 1.09 -22.29 -13.57
C LYS A 125 -0.39 -21.94 -13.55
N ASN A 126 -0.76 -20.85 -14.22
CA ASN A 126 -2.15 -20.45 -14.40
C ASN A 126 -2.90 -21.47 -15.27
N SER A 127 -4.22 -21.60 -15.06
CA SER A 127 -5.09 -22.41 -15.91
C SER A 127 -5.23 -21.81 -17.30
N GLU A 128 -5.63 -22.64 -18.27
CA GLU A 128 -5.91 -22.18 -19.62
C GLU A 128 -7.11 -21.21 -19.66
N ALA A 129 -8.14 -21.49 -18.85
CA ALA A 129 -9.31 -20.64 -18.71
C ALA A 129 -8.92 -19.23 -18.22
N PHE A 130 -8.13 -19.17 -17.14
CA PHE A 130 -7.64 -17.89 -16.61
C PHE A 130 -6.71 -17.17 -17.58
N THR A 131 -5.81 -17.91 -18.22
CA THR A 131 -4.90 -17.35 -19.23
C THR A 131 -5.68 -16.78 -20.42
N ALA A 132 -6.75 -17.43 -20.87
CA ALA A 132 -7.61 -16.95 -21.93
C ALA A 132 -8.39 -15.69 -21.52
N TYR A 133 -8.92 -15.66 -20.30
CA TYR A 133 -9.59 -14.49 -19.73
C TYR A 133 -8.64 -13.28 -19.65
N MET A 134 -7.42 -13.47 -19.13
CA MET A 134 -6.41 -12.41 -19.01
C MET A 134 -5.99 -11.80 -20.35
N LYS A 135 -6.10 -12.53 -21.47
CA LYS A 135 -5.79 -11.98 -22.80
C LYS A 135 -6.68 -10.79 -23.17
N GLN A 136 -7.88 -10.68 -22.60
CA GLN A 136 -8.80 -9.56 -22.83
C GLN A 136 -8.28 -8.25 -22.20
N TYR A 137 -7.44 -8.38 -21.18
CA TYR A 137 -6.89 -7.26 -20.40
C TYR A 137 -5.44 -6.91 -20.77
N LYS A 138 -4.88 -7.58 -21.79
CA LYS A 138 -3.58 -7.19 -22.36
C LYS A 138 -3.73 -5.87 -23.10
N THR A 139 -3.59 -4.77 -22.38
CA THR A 139 -3.46 -3.44 -22.98
C THR A 139 -2.04 -3.22 -23.48
N ARG A 140 -1.85 -2.26 -24.39
CA ARG A 140 -0.55 -1.65 -24.70
C ARG A 140 -0.07 -0.89 -23.46
N ALA A 141 0.30 -1.60 -22.41
CA ALA A 141 0.67 -1.00 -21.15
C ALA A 141 2.02 -0.32 -21.29
N TYR A 142 2.13 0.90 -20.75
CA TYR A 142 3.42 1.52 -20.50
C TYR A 142 4.18 0.60 -19.54
N PRO A 143 5.31 0.01 -19.98
CA PRO A 143 6.08 -0.86 -19.12
C PRO A 143 6.60 -0.03 -17.95
N PHE A 144 6.41 -0.52 -16.74
CA PHE A 144 7.28 -0.11 -15.64
C PHE A 144 8.25 -1.24 -15.36
N ALA A 145 9.39 -0.89 -14.78
CA ALA A 145 10.39 -1.86 -14.39
C ALA A 145 10.41 -1.98 -12.87
N LEU A 146 10.41 -3.23 -12.39
CA LEU A 146 10.81 -3.58 -11.03
C LEU A 146 12.32 -3.82 -11.04
N PHE A 147 13.02 -3.36 -10.01
CA PHE A 147 14.48 -3.49 -9.88
C PHE A 147 14.83 -4.24 -8.62
N ASN A 148 15.89 -5.04 -8.69
CA ASN A 148 16.36 -5.77 -7.53
C ASN A 148 17.16 -4.92 -6.53
N GLY A 149 17.71 -3.78 -6.97
CA GLY A 149 18.36 -2.80 -6.12
C GLY A 149 17.45 -1.62 -5.80
N THR A 150 17.88 -0.80 -4.84
CA THR A 150 17.33 0.53 -4.58
C THR A 150 17.79 1.51 -5.66
N HIS A 151 17.09 2.64 -5.80
CA HIS A 151 17.41 3.71 -6.75
C HIS A 151 17.54 3.23 -8.19
N TYR A 152 16.70 2.27 -8.59
CA TYR A 152 16.63 1.75 -9.95
C TYR A 152 17.92 1.06 -10.42
N THR A 153 18.65 0.45 -9.49
CA THR A 153 19.90 -0.25 -9.76
C THR A 153 19.72 -1.77 -9.84
N GLY A 154 20.71 -2.45 -10.44
CA GLY A 154 20.76 -3.90 -10.54
C GLY A 154 19.88 -4.51 -11.65
N GLY A 155 19.53 -5.78 -11.48
CA GLY A 155 18.68 -6.52 -12.42
C GLY A 155 17.27 -5.95 -12.43
N SER A 156 16.65 -5.90 -13.62
CA SER A 156 15.29 -5.35 -13.77
C SER A 156 14.37 -6.26 -14.55
N TRP A 157 13.07 -6.14 -14.25
CA TRP A 157 12.00 -6.86 -14.91
C TRP A 157 10.95 -5.89 -15.39
N GLY A 158 10.70 -5.88 -16.70
CA GLY A 158 9.58 -5.15 -17.29
C GLY A 158 8.26 -5.82 -16.95
N VAL A 159 7.34 -5.07 -16.35
CA VAL A 159 5.98 -5.51 -16.08
C VAL A 159 5.05 -4.76 -17.01
N THR A 160 4.27 -5.51 -17.79
CA THR A 160 3.33 -4.96 -18.78
C THR A 160 1.92 -5.43 -18.50
N GLY A 161 1.05 -4.48 -18.18
CA GLY A 161 -0.37 -4.72 -17.93
C GLY A 161 -0.63 -5.47 -16.62
N PRO A 162 -1.90 -5.85 -16.39
CA PRO A 162 -2.27 -6.60 -15.20
C PRO A 162 -1.53 -7.95 -15.18
N THR A 163 -0.71 -8.14 -14.16
CA THR A 163 0.11 -9.33 -13.93
C THR A 163 -0.39 -10.05 -12.68
N PRO A 164 -1.23 -11.09 -12.82
CA PRO A 164 -1.90 -11.75 -11.71
C PRO A 164 -0.93 -12.55 -10.83
N VAL A 165 0.21 -12.97 -11.37
CA VAL A 165 1.27 -13.66 -10.65
C VAL A 165 2.58 -13.19 -11.23
N LEU A 166 3.43 -12.56 -10.42
CA LEU A 166 4.80 -12.24 -10.82
C LEU A 166 5.62 -13.52 -10.87
N ALA A 167 6.54 -13.60 -11.85
CA ALA A 167 7.36 -14.78 -12.02
C ALA A 167 8.22 -15.06 -10.75
N PRO A 168 8.46 -16.34 -10.41
CA PRO A 168 9.36 -16.71 -9.32
C PRO A 168 10.71 -16.00 -9.47
N GLY A 169 11.09 -15.20 -8.46
CA GLY A 169 12.32 -14.40 -8.46
C GLY A 169 12.09 -12.89 -8.66
N ILE A 170 10.97 -12.46 -9.24
CA ILE A 170 10.61 -11.04 -9.28
C ILE A 170 10.00 -10.61 -7.94
N ASN A 171 9.14 -11.48 -7.39
CA ASN A 171 8.40 -11.24 -6.15
C ASN A 171 9.32 -10.98 -4.95
N ASN A 172 10.42 -11.75 -4.84
CA ASN A 172 11.31 -11.71 -3.69
C ASN A 172 12.53 -10.79 -3.84
N LEU A 173 12.63 -10.04 -4.94
CA LEU A 173 13.80 -9.21 -5.21
C LEU A 173 13.46 -7.74 -5.41
N SER A 174 12.20 -7.37 -5.59
CA SER A 174 11.82 -5.99 -5.96
C SER A 174 12.06 -4.99 -4.82
N ASN A 175 13.01 -4.05 -5.04
CA ASN A 175 13.43 -3.02 -4.08
C ASN A 175 13.23 -1.58 -4.58
N SER A 176 13.04 -1.39 -5.89
CA SER A 176 12.62 -0.10 -6.45
C SER A 176 11.88 -0.29 -7.76
N MET A 177 11.24 0.76 -8.25
CA MET A 177 10.46 0.69 -9.48
C MET A 177 10.43 2.02 -10.23
N ARG A 178 10.45 1.99 -11.56
CA ARG A 178 10.31 3.22 -12.37
C ARG A 178 9.52 2.98 -13.64
N SER A 179 8.91 4.04 -14.15
CA SER A 179 8.27 4.04 -15.46
C SER A 179 9.33 3.88 -16.55
N GLY A 180 9.07 3.02 -17.53
CA GLY A 180 9.93 2.88 -18.70
C GLY A 180 9.91 4.10 -19.62
N SER A 181 8.89 4.96 -19.53
CA SER A 181 8.68 6.12 -20.40
C SER A 181 8.77 7.47 -19.70
N GLY A 182 9.13 7.51 -18.41
CA GLY A 182 9.12 8.74 -17.60
C GLY A 182 7.72 9.30 -17.30
N LEU A 183 6.66 8.63 -17.77
CA LEU A 183 5.27 8.95 -17.43
C LEU A 183 4.91 8.43 -16.03
N PRO A 184 3.90 8.99 -15.35
CA PRO A 184 3.40 8.47 -14.09
C PRO A 184 3.11 6.95 -14.16
N ILE A 185 3.61 6.22 -13.17
CA ILE A 185 3.28 4.81 -12.98
C ILE A 185 1.96 4.78 -12.23
N ASN A 186 0.85 4.63 -12.95
CA ASN A 186 -0.44 4.35 -12.33
C ASN A 186 -0.56 2.84 -12.16
N GLN A 187 -0.15 2.29 -11.02
CA GLN A 187 -0.16 0.84 -10.79
C GLN A 187 -0.67 0.51 -9.39
N ILE A 188 -1.32 -0.64 -9.30
CA ILE A 188 -1.71 -1.23 -8.03
C ILE A 188 -0.87 -2.46 -7.82
N MET A 189 -0.30 -2.62 -6.63
CA MET A 189 0.54 -3.74 -6.27
C MET A 189 -0.07 -4.44 -5.08
N PHE A 190 0.01 -5.77 -5.10
CA PHE A 190 -0.56 -6.63 -4.08
C PHE A 190 0.52 -7.58 -3.58
N ASP A 191 0.53 -7.80 -2.27
CA ASP A 191 1.45 -8.75 -1.63
C ASP A 191 1.08 -10.20 -1.97
N LEU A 192 -0.17 -10.43 -2.37
CA LEU A 192 -0.69 -11.74 -2.71
C LEU A 192 -0.98 -11.89 -4.22
N PRO A 193 -0.95 -13.13 -4.73
CA PRO A 193 -1.37 -13.44 -6.10
C PRO A 193 -2.82 -13.03 -6.39
N PHE A 194 -3.11 -12.91 -7.68
CA PHE A 194 -4.43 -12.64 -8.24
C PHE A 194 -5.10 -11.40 -7.65
N PHE A 195 -4.35 -10.32 -7.44
CA PHE A 195 -4.85 -9.03 -7.00
C PHE A 195 -5.58 -9.09 -5.64
N ASN A 196 -5.09 -9.93 -4.74
CA ASN A 196 -5.72 -10.14 -3.44
C ASN A 196 -5.26 -9.07 -2.42
N PRO A 197 -6.16 -8.21 -1.92
CA PRO A 197 -5.82 -7.16 -0.96
C PRO A 197 -5.66 -7.67 0.49
N ALA A 198 -5.85 -8.97 0.76
CA ALA A 198 -5.86 -9.52 2.12
C ALA A 198 -4.53 -9.39 2.88
N ALA A 199 -3.40 -9.15 2.19
CA ALA A 199 -2.10 -8.88 2.82
C ALA A 199 -1.54 -7.49 2.46
N GLY A 200 -2.43 -6.48 2.45
CA GLY A 200 -2.06 -5.11 2.14
C GLY A 200 -1.99 -4.88 0.63
N SER A 201 -2.13 -3.63 0.23
CA SER A 201 -2.01 -3.18 -1.15
C SER A 201 -1.23 -1.87 -1.23
N VAL A 202 -0.42 -1.68 -2.27
CA VAL A 202 0.17 -0.38 -2.58
C VAL A 202 -0.48 0.17 -3.83
N PHE A 203 -0.80 1.44 -3.80
CA PHE A 203 -1.28 2.20 -4.93
C PHE A 203 -0.23 3.25 -5.28
N ILE A 204 0.15 3.33 -6.56
CA ILE A 204 1.28 4.16 -7.02
C ILE A 204 0.81 4.99 -8.21
N MET A 205 1.16 6.27 -8.23
CA MET A 205 0.79 7.25 -9.27
C MET A 205 1.93 8.17 -9.71
N VAL A 206 3.19 7.78 -9.47
CA VAL A 206 4.38 8.62 -9.69
C VAL A 206 5.37 7.99 -10.68
N ALA A 207 6.31 8.75 -11.24
CA ALA A 207 7.25 8.25 -12.26
C ALA A 207 8.23 7.16 -11.75
N GLY A 208 8.34 6.99 -10.43
CA GLY A 208 9.12 5.92 -9.80
C GLY A 208 9.11 5.99 -8.29
N VAL A 209 9.41 4.85 -7.68
CA VAL A 209 9.61 4.67 -6.24
C VAL A 209 11.03 4.15 -6.02
N PRO A 210 11.96 4.97 -5.51
CA PRO A 210 13.38 4.61 -5.46
C PRO A 210 13.70 3.59 -4.36
N VAL A 211 12.89 3.44 -3.32
CA VAL A 211 13.17 2.51 -2.22
C VAL A 211 11.85 1.92 -1.69
N LEU A 212 11.45 0.73 -2.16
CA LEU A 212 10.26 0.03 -1.66
C LEU A 212 10.42 -0.47 -0.22
N GLY A 213 11.65 -0.77 0.19
CA GLY A 213 11.98 -1.23 1.55
C GLY A 213 11.65 -0.21 2.65
N GLY A 214 11.70 1.09 2.34
CA GLY A 214 11.31 2.17 3.27
C GLY A 214 9.82 2.19 3.60
N PHE A 215 9.03 1.29 3.00
CA PHE A 215 7.59 1.15 3.22
C PHE A 215 7.20 -0.25 3.72
N GLY A 216 8.18 -1.14 3.96
CA GLY A 216 7.90 -2.54 4.32
C GLY A 216 7.37 -3.38 3.17
N TRP A 217 7.58 -2.94 1.93
CA TRP A 217 7.09 -3.56 0.68
C TRP A 217 8.19 -4.16 -0.19
N ALA A 218 9.45 -4.07 0.23
CA ALA A 218 10.53 -4.80 -0.42
C ALA A 218 10.20 -6.29 -0.45
N ASN A 219 10.39 -6.91 -1.61
CA ASN A 219 10.29 -8.37 -1.78
C ASN A 219 8.91 -8.98 -1.44
N ARG A 220 7.84 -8.17 -1.50
CA ARG A 220 6.47 -8.59 -1.18
C ARG A 220 5.54 -8.62 -2.38
N ILE A 221 5.85 -7.89 -3.45
CA ILE A 221 4.93 -7.76 -4.58
C ILE A 221 4.73 -9.12 -5.25
N SER A 222 3.50 -9.64 -5.26
CA SER A 222 3.14 -10.91 -5.90
C SER A 222 2.25 -10.71 -7.13
N SER A 223 1.50 -9.62 -7.21
CA SER A 223 0.70 -9.29 -8.40
C SER A 223 0.57 -7.77 -8.60
N VAL A 224 0.23 -7.36 -9.82
CA VAL A 224 0.19 -5.95 -10.24
C VAL A 224 -1.01 -5.69 -11.13
N GLY A 225 -1.89 -4.75 -10.78
CA GLY A 225 -3.07 -4.30 -11.56
C GLY A 225 -2.87 -3.02 -12.35
#